data_AF-A0A0V0J3S5-F1
#
_entry.id   AF-A0A0V0J3S5-F1
#
_cell.length_a   1.000
_cell.length_b   1.000
_cell.length_c   1.000
_cell.angle_alpha   90.00
_cell.angle_beta   90.00
_cell.angle_gamma   90.00
#
_symmetry.space_group_name_H-M   'P 1'
#
loop_
_entity.id
_entity.type
_entity.pdbx_description
1 polymer ?
#
loop_
_entity_poly.entity_id
_entity_poly.type
_entity_poly.pdbx_seq_one_letter_code
_entity_poly.pdbx_strand_id
1 'polypeptide(L)'
;KLSNLLKDKESYVPSTTSDFKKLVNSINKTVDKLRKAGALTRREALATKATDSAMARFYGLPKVHKPGVPLRPIVSLRGTPTFGLSKWLYQRLCFLTKDSKWTVKSADEFLTRIKHLEVEADEVMVSFDVISLFTSIPPALAIETIDGFLQEKYNETDQNLKRVHIIELLELCLKTFFTFNGQVYEQKKGTPMGSPLSGLIAEAVLQRLEQLVFSSYPPKFWARYVDDTFVIIKRSHLQAFRALLNSIFPDIQFTMEEEVNNQLPFLDVQVTKLADGKIRTTVYRKATNTRRILHFRSNHPVGHKRSCVRTLFQRVQTHCSDDSGKKEETKYLHALFEANGYPESFIRKCLR
;
A
#
# COMPACT_ATOMS: atom_id res chain seq x y z
N LYS A 1 -8.62 -19.33 14.06
CA LYS A 1 -7.84 -18.11 13.73
C LYS A 1 -8.71 -16.98 13.18
N LEU A 2 -9.50 -17.18 12.11
CA LEU A 2 -10.39 -16.14 11.55
C LEU A 2 -11.44 -15.61 12.55
N SER A 3 -12.13 -16.50 13.28
CA SER A 3 -13.11 -16.09 14.29
C SER A 3 -12.51 -15.22 15.41
N ASN A 4 -11.19 -15.31 15.66
CA ASN A 4 -10.54 -14.45 16.63
C ASN A 4 -10.37 -13.01 16.12
N LEU A 5 -10.25 -12.81 14.80
CA LEU A 5 -10.19 -11.47 14.20
C LEU A 5 -11.53 -10.74 14.38
N LEU A 6 -12.64 -11.47 14.34
CA LEU A 6 -13.99 -10.94 14.56
C LEU A 6 -14.34 -10.69 16.04
N LYS A 7 -13.43 -11.02 16.97
CA LYS A 7 -13.62 -10.68 18.40
C LYS A 7 -13.30 -9.21 18.70
N ASP A 8 -12.61 -8.53 17.79
CA ASP A 8 -12.40 -7.09 17.86
C ASP A 8 -13.72 -6.37 17.57
N LYS A 9 -14.41 -5.99 18.65
CA LYS A 9 -15.70 -5.31 18.60
C LYS A 9 -15.60 -3.85 18.19
N GLU A 10 -14.40 -3.24 18.20
CA GLU A 10 -14.20 -1.90 17.67
C GLU A 10 -14.18 -1.93 16.13
N SER A 11 -13.56 -2.96 15.56
CA SER A 11 -13.44 -3.10 14.11
C SER A 11 -14.65 -3.75 13.46
N TYR A 12 -15.23 -4.79 14.08
CA TYR A 12 -16.28 -5.60 13.48
C TYR A 12 -17.45 -5.78 14.45
N VAL A 13 -18.64 -5.36 14.01
CA VAL A 13 -19.87 -5.48 14.81
C VAL A 13 -20.88 -6.39 14.11
N PRO A 14 -21.60 -7.26 14.84
CA PRO A 14 -22.74 -7.97 14.29
C PRO A 14 -23.75 -6.98 13.71
N SER A 15 -24.34 -7.32 12.57
CA SER A 15 -25.30 -6.49 11.87
C SER A 15 -26.39 -7.33 11.20
N THR A 16 -27.25 -6.71 10.40
CA THR A 16 -28.42 -7.37 9.80
C THR A 16 -28.47 -7.21 8.29
N THR A 17 -29.16 -8.15 7.63
CA THR A 17 -29.51 -8.03 6.21
C THR A 17 -30.35 -6.79 5.92
N SER A 18 -31.14 -6.32 6.90
CA SER A 18 -31.91 -5.09 6.77
C SER A 18 -31.00 -3.87 6.64
N ASP A 19 -29.95 -3.76 7.47
CA ASP A 19 -29.02 -2.64 7.43
C ASP A 19 -28.19 -2.59 6.15
N PHE A 20 -27.79 -3.75 5.64
CA PHE A 20 -27.21 -3.87 4.31
C PHE A 20 -28.16 -3.37 3.21
N LYS A 21 -29.44 -3.77 3.24
CA LYS A 21 -30.45 -3.30 2.27
C LYS A 21 -30.67 -1.79 2.38
N LYS A 22 -30.61 -1.21 3.59
CA LYS A 22 -30.65 0.25 3.78
C LYS A 22 -29.48 0.92 3.07
N LEU A 23 -28.25 0.40 3.18
CA LEU A 23 -27.09 0.93 2.46
C LEU A 23 -27.31 0.90 0.93
N VAL A 24 -27.77 -0.22 0.39
CA VAL A 24 -28.08 -0.36 -1.05
C VAL A 24 -29.08 0.71 -1.50
N ASN A 25 -30.16 0.88 -0.73
CA ASN A 25 -31.18 1.87 -1.03
C ASN A 25 -30.66 3.30 -0.92
N SER A 26 -29.83 3.60 0.08
CA SER A 26 -29.18 4.92 0.24
C SER A 26 -28.28 5.24 -0.95
N ILE A 27 -27.43 4.29 -1.39
CA ILE A 27 -26.58 4.46 -2.57
C ILE A 27 -27.44 4.79 -3.80
N ASN A 28 -28.45 3.96 -4.09
CA ASN A 28 -29.28 4.15 -5.27
C ASN A 28 -30.06 5.47 -5.22
N LYS A 29 -30.58 5.86 -4.06
CA LYS A 29 -31.28 7.14 -3.84
C LYS A 29 -30.36 8.34 -4.05
N THR A 30 -29.16 8.32 -3.46
CA THR A 30 -28.18 9.41 -3.61
C THR A 30 -27.71 9.52 -5.06
N VAL A 31 -27.41 8.40 -5.73
CA VAL A 31 -27.04 8.40 -7.15
C VAL A 31 -28.16 8.96 -8.04
N ASP A 32 -29.41 8.57 -7.80
CA ASP A 32 -30.55 9.11 -8.56
C ASP A 32 -30.77 10.61 -8.32
N LYS A 33 -30.60 11.08 -7.08
CA LYS A 33 -30.64 12.50 -6.72
C LYS A 33 -29.56 13.28 -7.47
N LEU A 34 -28.31 12.82 -7.44
CA LEU A 34 -27.19 13.49 -8.10
C LEU A 34 -27.33 13.49 -9.63
N ARG A 35 -27.87 12.42 -10.20
CA ARG A 35 -28.21 12.39 -11.64
C ARG A 35 -29.26 13.43 -12.00
N LYS A 36 -30.35 13.53 -11.22
CA LYS A 36 -31.41 14.53 -11.45
C LYS A 36 -30.90 15.96 -11.32
N ALA A 37 -29.95 16.18 -10.42
CA ALA A 37 -29.27 17.47 -10.24
C ALA A 37 -28.18 17.77 -11.30
N GLY A 38 -27.97 16.89 -12.29
CA GLY A 38 -26.93 17.06 -13.30
C GLY A 38 -25.49 16.88 -12.81
N ALA A 39 -25.29 16.43 -11.57
CA ALA A 39 -23.98 16.15 -10.98
C ALA A 39 -23.38 14.81 -11.45
N LEU A 40 -24.22 13.91 -11.96
CA LEU A 40 -23.82 12.66 -12.60
C LEU A 40 -24.47 12.54 -13.97
N THR A 41 -23.68 12.13 -14.97
CA THR A 41 -24.25 11.72 -16.27
C THR A 41 -25.02 10.41 -16.13
N ARG A 42 -25.89 10.10 -17.12
CA ARG A 42 -26.61 8.82 -17.16
C ARG A 42 -25.68 7.60 -17.10
N ARG A 43 -24.55 7.66 -17.81
CA ARG A 43 -23.56 6.59 -17.85
C ARG A 43 -22.89 6.38 -16.50
N GLU A 44 -22.55 7.46 -15.81
CA GLU A 44 -21.94 7.39 -14.48
C GLU A 44 -22.92 6.86 -13.45
N ALA A 45 -24.15 7.37 -13.44
CA ALA A 45 -25.19 6.86 -12.55
C ALA A 45 -25.42 5.35 -12.75
N LEU A 46 -25.40 4.84 -13.98
CA LEU A 46 -25.50 3.41 -14.25
C LEU A 46 -24.30 2.63 -13.68
N ALA A 47 -23.09 3.18 -13.78
CA ALA A 47 -21.87 2.54 -13.29
C ALA A 47 -21.73 2.55 -11.76
N THR A 48 -22.38 3.50 -11.08
CA THR A 48 -22.29 3.66 -9.61
C THR A 48 -23.46 3.05 -8.85
N LYS A 49 -24.58 2.73 -9.52
CA LYS A 49 -25.73 2.07 -8.89
C LYS A 49 -25.39 0.68 -8.35
N ALA A 50 -25.97 0.37 -7.21
CA ALA A 50 -25.94 -0.95 -6.61
C ALA A 50 -27.07 -1.81 -7.21
N THR A 51 -26.74 -2.61 -8.23
CA THR A 51 -27.64 -3.59 -8.88
C THR A 51 -27.13 -5.00 -8.57
N ASP A 52 -28.03 -5.94 -8.26
CA ASP A 52 -27.73 -7.36 -7.94
C ASP A 52 -26.54 -7.56 -7.00
N SER A 53 -26.42 -6.67 -6.01
CA SER A 53 -25.25 -6.57 -5.17
C SER A 53 -25.27 -7.59 -4.05
N ALA A 54 -24.17 -8.34 -3.91
CA ALA A 54 -23.99 -9.30 -2.83
C ALA A 54 -23.28 -8.63 -1.63
N MET A 55 -23.46 -9.20 -0.43
CA MET A 55 -22.58 -8.87 0.69
C MET A 55 -21.17 -9.39 0.42
N ALA A 56 -20.17 -8.71 0.99
CA ALA A 56 -18.79 -9.13 0.85
C ALA A 56 -18.53 -10.46 1.57
N ARG A 57 -17.48 -11.16 1.14
CA ARG A 57 -16.94 -12.34 1.85
C ARG A 57 -15.73 -11.92 2.69
N PHE A 58 -15.66 -12.45 3.90
CA PHE A 58 -14.51 -12.29 4.80
C PHE A 58 -13.64 -13.54 4.81
N TYR A 59 -12.35 -13.39 4.55
CA TYR A 59 -11.37 -14.47 4.61
C TYR A 59 -9.99 -13.95 5.05
N GLY A 60 -9.08 -14.87 5.36
CA GLY A 60 -7.75 -14.54 5.85
C GLY A 60 -6.67 -15.07 4.94
N LEU A 61 -5.70 -14.23 4.56
CA LEU A 61 -4.51 -14.66 3.82
C LEU A 61 -3.35 -14.90 4.80
N PRO A 62 -2.69 -16.08 4.78
CA PRO A 62 -1.59 -16.37 5.68
C PRO A 62 -0.34 -15.54 5.34
N LYS A 63 0.22 -14.84 6.33
CA LYS A 63 1.53 -14.20 6.23
C LYS A 63 2.63 -15.21 6.57
N VAL A 64 2.97 -16.09 5.62
CA VAL A 64 3.91 -17.22 5.80
C VAL A 64 5.34 -16.82 6.20
N HIS A 65 5.70 -15.55 5.99
CA HIS A 65 7.02 -15.01 6.33
C HIS A 65 7.09 -14.45 7.76
N LYS A 66 5.99 -14.47 8.55
CA LYS A 66 5.97 -13.98 9.94
C LYS A 66 5.79 -15.15 10.93
N PRO A 67 6.44 -15.10 12.13
CA PRO A 67 6.26 -16.11 13.17
C PRO A 67 4.77 -16.34 13.51
N GLY A 68 4.38 -17.60 13.73
CA GLY A 68 2.99 -17.98 14.02
C GLY A 68 2.02 -17.92 12.82
N VAL A 69 2.49 -17.49 11.65
CA VAL A 69 1.72 -17.35 10.40
C VAL A 69 0.38 -16.65 10.66
N PRO A 70 0.40 -15.36 11.04
CA PRO A 70 -0.80 -14.58 11.28
C PRO A 70 -1.60 -14.42 9.99
N LEU A 71 -2.92 -14.24 10.12
CA LEU A 71 -3.80 -14.01 8.98
C LEU A 71 -3.95 -12.51 8.72
N ARG A 72 -3.87 -12.10 7.45
CA ARG A 72 -4.31 -10.79 6.98
C ARG A 72 -5.81 -10.86 6.67
N PRO A 73 -6.68 -10.13 7.37
CA PRO A 73 -8.11 -10.11 7.04
C PRO A 73 -8.33 -9.45 5.68
N ILE A 74 -9.20 -10.04 4.87
CA ILE A 74 -9.63 -9.50 3.58
C ILE A 74 -11.16 -9.49 3.55
N VAL A 75 -11.71 -8.31 3.26
CA VAL A 75 -13.11 -8.13 2.88
C VAL A 75 -13.14 -7.90 1.37
N SER A 76 -13.57 -8.90 0.59
CA SER A 76 -13.61 -8.77 -0.86
C SER A 76 -14.85 -8.01 -1.31
N LEU A 77 -14.64 -6.82 -1.85
CA LEU A 77 -15.74 -5.94 -2.28
C LEU A 77 -16.14 -6.11 -3.74
N ARG A 78 -15.55 -7.04 -4.49
CA ARG A 78 -15.97 -7.25 -5.88
C ARG A 78 -17.42 -7.75 -5.90
N GLY A 79 -18.30 -7.03 -6.61
CA GLY A 79 -19.73 -7.34 -6.70
C GLY A 79 -20.58 -6.85 -5.52
N THR A 80 -20.01 -6.05 -4.62
CA THR A 80 -20.76 -5.43 -3.51
C THR A 80 -21.35 -4.07 -3.93
N PRO A 81 -22.33 -3.54 -3.16
CA PRO A 81 -23.03 -2.30 -3.52
C PRO A 81 -22.11 -1.08 -3.70
N THR A 82 -21.02 -1.04 -2.94
CA THR A 82 -20.10 0.11 -2.92
C THR A 82 -19.00 0.03 -3.97
N PHE A 83 -18.82 -1.11 -4.67
CA PHE A 83 -17.68 -1.31 -5.56
C PHE A 83 -17.67 -0.38 -6.77
N GLY A 84 -18.80 -0.30 -7.49
CA GLY A 84 -18.95 0.56 -8.66
C GLY A 84 -18.78 2.04 -8.30
N LEU A 85 -19.45 2.46 -7.22
CA LEU A 85 -19.33 3.80 -6.68
C LEU A 85 -17.89 4.14 -6.23
N SER A 86 -17.23 3.22 -5.51
CA SER A 86 -15.83 3.40 -5.08
C SER A 86 -14.89 3.53 -6.27
N LYS A 87 -15.08 2.72 -7.31
CA LYS A 87 -14.28 2.80 -8.54
C LYS A 87 -14.46 4.16 -9.23
N TRP A 88 -15.71 4.63 -9.32
CA TRP A 88 -16.01 5.94 -9.92
C TRP A 88 -15.41 7.09 -9.10
N LEU A 89 -15.57 7.07 -7.77
CA LEU A 89 -14.95 8.06 -6.89
C LEU A 89 -13.43 8.04 -7.00
N TYR A 90 -12.80 6.85 -7.06
CA TYR A 90 -11.35 6.75 -7.26
C TYR A 90 -10.91 7.45 -8.54
N GLN A 91 -11.61 7.22 -9.66
CA GLN A 91 -11.30 7.88 -10.94
C GLN A 91 -11.45 9.39 -10.87
N ARG A 92 -12.38 9.89 -10.04
CA ARG A 92 -12.61 11.32 -9.83
C ARG A 92 -11.60 11.95 -8.87
N LEU A 93 -11.11 11.22 -7.89
CA LEU A 93 -10.35 11.75 -6.76
C LEU A 93 -8.86 11.38 -6.76
N CYS A 94 -8.42 10.49 -7.66
CA CYS A 94 -7.03 10.04 -7.69
C CYS A 94 -6.00 11.16 -7.93
N PHE A 95 -6.45 12.33 -8.40
CA PHE A 95 -5.59 13.50 -8.54
C PHE A 95 -5.20 14.12 -7.19
N LEU A 96 -5.99 13.92 -6.12
CA LEU A 96 -5.77 14.56 -4.82
C LEU A 96 -4.43 14.18 -4.19
N THR A 97 -3.95 12.97 -4.43
CA THR A 97 -2.71 12.43 -3.87
C THR A 97 -1.54 12.40 -4.85
N LYS A 98 -1.71 13.01 -6.04
CA LYS A 98 -0.61 13.12 -7.00
C LYS A 98 0.49 14.03 -6.46
N ASP A 99 1.70 13.81 -6.99
CA ASP A 99 2.87 14.66 -6.77
C ASP A 99 3.36 14.73 -5.31
N SER A 100 3.09 13.67 -4.54
CA SER A 100 3.72 13.49 -3.23
C SER A 100 5.24 13.50 -3.35
N LYS A 101 5.87 14.39 -2.59
CA LYS A 101 7.33 14.46 -2.49
C LYS A 101 7.89 13.30 -1.67
N TRP A 102 7.09 12.66 -0.84
CA TRP A 102 7.52 11.67 0.15
C TRP A 102 7.31 10.24 -0.33
N THR A 103 6.37 10.03 -1.25
CA THR A 103 6.02 8.71 -1.77
C THR A 103 6.93 8.34 -2.93
N VAL A 104 7.42 7.10 -2.92
CA VAL A 104 8.11 6.45 -4.05
C VAL A 104 7.22 5.37 -4.65
N LYS A 105 7.29 5.18 -5.97
CA LYS A 105 6.44 4.23 -6.72
C LYS A 105 7.14 2.93 -7.08
N SER A 106 8.45 2.87 -6.92
CA SER A 106 9.26 1.70 -7.21
C SER A 106 10.61 1.74 -6.50
N ALA A 107 11.30 0.59 -6.47
CA ALA A 107 12.69 0.52 -6.06
C ALA A 107 13.59 1.42 -6.93
N ASP A 108 13.34 1.49 -8.24
CA ASP A 108 14.13 2.33 -9.15
C ASP A 108 14.01 3.83 -8.83
N GLU A 109 12.80 4.29 -8.47
CA GLU A 109 12.60 5.68 -8.03
C GLU A 109 13.31 5.93 -6.69
N PHE A 110 13.21 5.01 -5.74
CA PHE A 110 13.93 5.08 -4.47
C PHE A 110 15.45 5.16 -4.69
N LEU A 111 16.01 4.25 -5.48
CA LEU A 111 17.44 4.18 -5.83
C LEU A 111 17.92 5.48 -6.46
N THR A 112 17.10 6.09 -7.33
CA THR A 112 17.41 7.39 -7.94
C THR A 112 17.51 8.49 -6.87
N ARG A 113 16.60 8.50 -5.89
CA ARG A 113 16.58 9.51 -4.82
C ARG A 113 17.73 9.37 -3.82
N ILE A 114 18.25 8.16 -3.60
CA ILE A 114 19.34 7.91 -2.65
C ILE A 114 20.74 7.96 -3.27
N LYS A 115 20.86 8.01 -4.60
CA LYS A 115 22.12 7.87 -5.34
C LYS A 115 23.24 8.83 -4.89
N HIS A 116 22.86 10.04 -4.46
CA HIS A 116 23.79 11.10 -4.06
C HIS A 116 23.65 11.47 -2.59
N LEU A 117 22.99 10.63 -1.79
CA LEU A 117 22.89 10.85 -0.36
C LEU A 117 24.15 10.33 0.34
N GLU A 118 24.59 11.10 1.33
CA GLU A 118 25.61 10.71 2.29
C GLU A 118 24.94 10.62 3.66
N VAL A 119 25.36 9.67 4.48
CA VAL A 119 24.86 9.46 5.84
C VAL A 119 25.98 9.81 6.80
N GLU A 120 25.78 10.86 7.59
CA GLU A 120 26.78 11.38 8.52
C GLU A 120 26.99 10.44 9.71
N ALA A 121 28.07 10.63 10.47
CA ALA A 121 28.39 9.81 11.64
C ALA A 121 27.31 9.89 12.74
N ASP A 122 26.66 11.06 12.92
CA ASP A 122 25.57 11.26 13.89
C ASP A 122 24.18 10.85 13.35
N GLU A 123 24.12 10.36 12.12
CA GLU A 123 22.89 9.92 11.44
C GLU A 123 22.75 8.40 11.40
N VAL A 124 21.50 7.96 11.36
CA VAL A 124 21.08 6.56 11.34
C VAL A 124 20.05 6.33 10.23
N MET A 125 20.16 5.20 9.52
CA MET A 125 19.09 4.71 8.67
C MET A 125 18.07 3.95 9.52
N VAL A 126 16.79 4.26 9.35
CA VAL A 126 15.70 3.59 10.07
C VAL A 126 14.51 3.36 9.14
N SER A 127 13.82 2.23 9.32
CA SER A 127 12.56 1.94 8.67
C SER A 127 11.42 2.06 9.68
N PHE A 128 10.33 2.72 9.28
CA PHE A 128 9.06 2.66 9.97
C PHE A 128 8.01 1.95 9.10
N ASP A 129 7.26 1.01 9.68
CA ASP A 129 6.17 0.27 9.01
C ASP A 129 4.85 0.56 9.73
N VAL A 130 3.83 0.95 8.98
CA VAL A 130 2.51 1.22 9.56
C VAL A 130 1.83 -0.09 9.96
N ILE A 131 1.48 -0.20 11.24
CA ILE A 131 0.78 -1.35 11.77
C ILE A 131 -0.64 -1.43 11.18
N SER A 132 -0.82 -2.39 10.28
CA SER A 132 -2.13 -2.74 9.71
C SER A 132 -2.86 -1.56 9.05
N LEU A 133 -2.11 -0.74 8.29
CA LEU A 133 -2.53 0.51 7.64
C LEU A 133 -4.01 0.61 7.27
N PHE A 134 -4.52 -0.28 6.41
CA PHE A 134 -5.90 -0.15 5.96
C PHE A 134 -6.92 -0.35 7.08
N THR A 135 -6.70 -1.30 7.98
CA THR A 135 -7.61 -1.57 9.10
C THR A 135 -7.47 -0.56 10.24
N SER A 136 -6.37 0.20 10.30
CA SER A 136 -6.14 1.18 11.35
C SER A 136 -6.76 2.55 11.05
N ILE A 137 -6.92 2.94 9.79
CA ILE A 137 -7.46 4.26 9.42
C ILE A 137 -8.94 4.41 9.86
N PRO A 138 -9.27 5.33 10.79
CA PRO A 138 -10.65 5.58 11.16
C PRO A 138 -11.45 6.22 10.01
N PRO A 139 -12.73 5.85 9.79
CA PRO A 139 -13.55 6.47 8.74
C PRO A 139 -13.67 7.99 8.87
N ALA A 140 -13.76 8.51 10.10
CA ALA A 140 -13.81 9.96 10.34
C ALA A 140 -12.54 10.67 9.86
N LEU A 141 -11.36 10.12 10.19
CA LEU A 141 -10.08 10.65 9.73
C LEU A 141 -9.95 10.60 8.20
N ALA A 142 -10.42 9.51 7.58
CA ALA A 142 -10.44 9.37 6.13
C ALA A 142 -11.30 10.47 5.46
N ILE A 143 -12.51 10.69 5.98
CA ILE A 143 -13.44 11.71 5.47
C ILE A 143 -12.83 13.11 5.63
N GLU A 144 -12.38 13.44 6.84
CA GLU A 144 -11.78 14.75 7.14
C GLU A 144 -10.56 15.03 6.25
N THR A 145 -9.71 14.04 6.04
CA THR A 145 -8.51 14.21 5.22
C THR A 145 -8.84 14.43 3.74
N ILE A 146 -9.77 13.64 3.19
CA ILE A 146 -10.21 13.84 1.80
C ILE A 146 -10.92 15.17 1.64
N ASP A 147 -11.73 15.57 2.63
CA ASP A 147 -12.40 16.87 2.63
C ASP A 147 -11.41 18.03 2.63
N GLY A 148 -10.36 17.97 3.47
CA GLY A 148 -9.27 18.96 3.46
C GLY A 148 -8.57 19.05 2.11
N PHE A 149 -8.22 17.92 1.50
CA PHE A 149 -7.60 17.92 0.17
C PHE A 149 -8.53 18.44 -0.93
N LEU A 150 -9.84 18.19 -0.83
CA LEU A 150 -10.83 18.77 -1.74
C LEU A 150 -10.90 20.29 -1.57
N GLN A 151 -10.90 20.82 -0.35
CA GLN A 151 -10.89 22.26 -0.11
C GLN A 151 -9.68 22.95 -0.76
N GLU A 152 -8.51 22.29 -0.74
CA GLU A 152 -7.28 22.83 -1.33
C GLU A 152 -7.22 22.70 -2.86
N LYS A 153 -7.67 21.55 -3.41
CA LYS A 153 -7.35 21.14 -4.78
C LYS A 153 -8.55 21.03 -5.72
N TYR A 154 -9.77 21.09 -5.21
CA TYR A 154 -10.99 20.89 -6.00
C TYR A 154 -11.74 22.21 -6.21
N ASN A 155 -11.69 22.74 -7.44
CA ASN A 155 -12.43 23.93 -7.81
C ASN A 155 -13.90 23.59 -8.13
N GLU A 156 -14.82 24.10 -7.32
CA GLU A 156 -16.27 23.85 -7.43
C GLU A 156 -17.01 24.82 -8.34
N THR A 157 -16.44 25.97 -8.68
CA THR A 157 -17.16 27.13 -9.24
C THR A 157 -18.00 26.75 -10.47
N ASP A 158 -17.48 25.88 -11.33
CA ASP A 158 -18.14 25.44 -12.56
C ASP A 158 -18.53 23.94 -12.56
N GLN A 159 -18.52 23.29 -11.39
CA GLN A 159 -18.85 21.87 -11.28
C GLN A 159 -20.24 21.63 -10.69
N ASN A 160 -21.06 20.85 -11.39
CA ASN A 160 -22.34 20.37 -10.83
C ASN A 160 -22.13 19.41 -9.64
N LEU A 161 -21.00 18.71 -9.62
CA LEU A 161 -20.58 17.89 -8.49
C LEU A 161 -19.86 18.77 -7.46
N LYS A 162 -20.44 18.93 -6.27
CA LYS A 162 -19.89 19.70 -5.17
C LYS A 162 -19.20 18.78 -4.15
N ARG A 163 -18.29 19.32 -3.34
CA ARG A 163 -17.58 18.63 -2.25
C ARG A 163 -18.53 17.93 -1.31
N VAL A 164 -19.63 18.58 -0.92
CA VAL A 164 -20.67 17.94 -0.07
C VAL A 164 -21.23 16.66 -0.69
N HIS A 165 -21.40 16.60 -2.01
CA HIS A 165 -21.84 15.40 -2.71
C HIS A 165 -20.75 14.32 -2.70
N ILE A 166 -19.48 14.71 -2.87
CA ILE A 166 -18.34 13.79 -2.83
C ILE A 166 -18.20 13.17 -1.44
N ILE A 167 -18.33 13.98 -0.38
CA ILE A 167 -18.27 13.51 1.00
C ILE A 167 -19.44 12.58 1.31
N GLU A 168 -20.67 12.91 0.91
CA GLU A 168 -21.84 12.02 1.06
C GLU A 168 -21.59 10.64 0.39
N LEU A 169 -21.03 10.64 -0.83
CA LEU A 169 -20.71 9.40 -1.54
C LEU A 169 -19.55 8.61 -0.88
N LEU A 170 -18.55 9.31 -0.32
CA LEU A 170 -17.43 8.70 0.40
C LEU A 170 -17.91 8.01 1.69
N GLU A 171 -18.77 8.65 2.46
CA GLU A 171 -19.41 8.07 3.66
C GLU A 171 -20.14 6.77 3.34
N LEU A 172 -20.87 6.74 2.22
CA LEU A 172 -21.53 5.53 1.75
C LEU A 172 -20.53 4.43 1.36
N CYS A 173 -19.39 4.78 0.75
CA CYS A 173 -18.36 3.81 0.36
C CYS A 173 -17.60 3.22 1.55
N LEU A 174 -17.50 3.96 2.66
CA LEU A 174 -16.84 3.50 3.88
C LEU A 174 -17.70 2.54 4.70
N LYS A 175 -19.02 2.50 4.47
CA LYS A 175 -19.91 1.49 5.06
C LYS A 175 -19.74 0.15 4.38
N THR A 176 -19.22 -0.82 5.12
CA THR A 176 -18.91 -2.15 4.59
C THR A 176 -19.60 -3.25 5.37
N PHE A 177 -20.39 -4.06 4.66
CA PHE A 177 -21.06 -5.23 5.20
C PHE A 177 -20.49 -6.51 4.58
N PHE A 178 -20.30 -7.53 5.41
CA PHE A 178 -19.83 -8.84 4.97
C PHE A 178 -20.53 -9.98 5.70
N THR A 179 -20.41 -11.17 5.13
CA THR A 179 -20.89 -12.40 5.76
C THR A 179 -19.73 -13.28 6.17
N PHE A 180 -19.87 -13.92 7.34
CA PHE A 180 -18.97 -14.96 7.81
C PHE A 180 -19.77 -15.99 8.61
N ASN A 181 -19.63 -17.28 8.26
CA ASN A 181 -20.39 -18.38 8.88
C ASN A 181 -21.90 -18.12 9.00
N GLY A 182 -22.52 -17.60 7.94
CA GLY A 182 -23.96 -17.32 7.91
C GLY A 182 -24.41 -16.09 8.73
N GLN A 183 -23.49 -15.40 9.41
CA GLN A 183 -23.78 -14.18 10.16
C GLN A 183 -23.34 -12.94 9.38
N VAL A 184 -24.08 -11.85 9.56
CA VAL A 184 -23.80 -10.55 8.93
C VAL A 184 -23.03 -9.67 9.91
N TYR A 185 -22.01 -8.99 9.38
CA TYR A 185 -21.17 -8.06 10.13
C TYR A 185 -21.05 -6.75 9.36
N GLU A 186 -20.84 -5.68 10.11
CA GLU A 186 -20.40 -4.38 9.59
C GLU A 186 -18.97 -4.11 10.05
N GLN A 187 -18.12 -3.67 9.14
CA GLN A 187 -16.80 -3.15 9.48
C GLN A 187 -16.93 -1.68 9.85
N LYS A 188 -16.64 -1.34 11.12
CA LYS A 188 -16.72 0.01 11.68
C LYS A 188 -15.39 0.75 11.69
N LYS A 189 -14.28 0.04 11.79
CA LYS A 189 -12.92 0.60 11.79
C LYS A 189 -12.14 0.17 10.55
N GLY A 190 -11.32 1.07 10.04
CA GLY A 190 -10.51 0.81 8.86
C GLY A 190 -11.24 1.05 7.54
N THR A 191 -10.44 1.09 6.49
CA THR A 191 -10.91 0.97 5.11
C THR A 191 -10.81 -0.50 4.66
N PRO A 192 -11.79 -1.00 3.89
CA PRO A 192 -11.80 -2.39 3.46
C PRO A 192 -10.75 -2.65 2.37
N MET A 193 -9.78 -3.54 2.63
CA MET A 193 -8.66 -3.85 1.70
C MET A 193 -9.08 -4.32 0.28
N GLY A 194 -10.36 -4.57 0.02
CA GLY A 194 -10.90 -4.87 -1.31
C GLY A 194 -11.54 -3.68 -2.04
N SER A 195 -11.59 -2.48 -1.45
CA SER A 195 -12.17 -1.29 -2.08
C SER A 195 -11.20 -0.64 -3.05
N PRO A 196 -11.66 -0.24 -4.25
CA PRO A 196 -10.91 0.64 -5.14
C PRO A 196 -10.45 1.96 -4.49
N LEU A 197 -11.14 2.45 -3.44
CA LEU A 197 -10.79 3.70 -2.76
C LEU A 197 -9.74 3.56 -1.66
N SER A 198 -9.58 2.37 -1.08
CA SER A 198 -8.75 2.20 0.11
C SER A 198 -7.31 2.66 -0.08
N GLY A 199 -6.72 2.38 -1.25
CA GLY A 199 -5.36 2.84 -1.57
C GLY A 199 -5.24 4.36 -1.62
N LEU A 200 -6.22 5.04 -2.22
CA LEU A 200 -6.26 6.51 -2.28
C LEU A 200 -6.40 7.13 -0.89
N ILE A 201 -7.28 6.57 -0.05
CA ILE A 201 -7.50 7.06 1.31
C ILE A 201 -6.25 6.86 2.16
N ALA A 202 -5.63 5.68 2.10
CA ALA A 202 -4.41 5.41 2.84
C ALA A 202 -3.27 6.34 2.43
N GLU A 203 -3.11 6.58 1.13
CA GLU A 203 -2.13 7.53 0.62
C GLU A 203 -2.41 8.96 1.10
N ALA A 204 -3.66 9.42 1.05
CA ALA A 204 -4.03 10.76 1.49
C ALA A 204 -3.80 10.97 2.99
N VAL A 205 -4.19 10.00 3.82
CA VAL A 205 -4.01 10.05 5.27
C VAL A 205 -2.53 10.08 5.65
N LEU A 206 -1.69 9.26 4.98
CA LEU A 206 -0.26 9.28 5.25
C LEU A 206 0.41 10.56 4.73
N GLN A 207 -0.02 11.12 3.60
CA GLN A 207 0.45 12.45 3.16
C GLN A 207 0.10 13.56 4.17
N ARG A 208 -1.12 13.54 4.73
CA ARG A 208 -1.51 14.49 5.79
C ARG A 208 -0.66 14.30 7.04
N LEU A 209 -0.40 13.06 7.46
CA LEU A 209 0.48 12.76 8.58
C LEU A 209 1.90 13.29 8.33
N GLU A 210 2.46 13.01 7.15
CA GLU A 210 3.78 13.47 6.70
C GLU A 210 3.87 15.01 6.75
N GLN A 211 2.88 15.73 6.23
CA GLN A 211 2.82 17.19 6.30
C GLN A 211 2.86 17.71 7.75
N LEU A 212 2.07 17.11 8.65
CA LEU A 212 2.02 17.52 10.05
C LEU A 212 3.34 17.26 10.76
N VAL A 213 3.93 16.08 10.59
CA VAL A 213 5.19 15.69 11.24
C VAL A 213 6.34 16.55 10.73
N PHE A 214 6.47 16.71 9.42
CA PHE A 214 7.61 17.43 8.83
C PHE A 214 7.54 18.94 9.02
N SER A 215 6.37 19.50 9.35
CA SER A 215 6.26 20.90 9.77
C SER A 215 7.00 21.17 11.09
N SER A 216 7.06 20.18 11.98
CA SER A 216 7.71 20.28 13.29
C SER A 216 9.12 19.69 13.27
N TYR A 217 9.28 18.57 12.57
CA TYR A 217 10.49 17.79 12.60
C TYR A 217 10.75 17.15 11.21
N PRO A 218 11.50 17.83 10.32
CA PRO A 218 11.86 17.27 9.02
C PRO A 218 13.05 16.30 9.17
N PRO A 219 12.95 15.03 8.71
CA PRO A 219 14.11 14.15 8.58
C PRO A 219 15.02 14.64 7.44
N LYS A 220 16.29 14.21 7.45
CA LYS A 220 17.21 14.48 6.31
C LYS A 220 16.71 13.83 5.03
N PHE A 221 16.19 12.61 5.15
CA PHE A 221 15.59 11.91 4.04
C PHE A 221 14.37 11.12 4.50
N TRP A 222 13.36 11.06 3.64
CA TRP A 222 12.18 10.24 3.81
C TRP A 222 11.71 9.72 2.44
N ALA A 223 11.51 8.42 2.35
CA ALA A 223 10.83 7.78 1.24
C ALA A 223 9.82 6.76 1.77
N ARG A 224 8.56 6.87 1.35
CA ARG A 224 7.49 5.94 1.72
C ARG A 224 7.00 5.15 0.51
N TYR A 225 6.85 3.85 0.69
CA TYR A 225 6.17 2.98 -0.25
C TYR A 225 4.99 2.32 0.44
N VAL A 226 3.79 2.83 0.20
CA VAL A 226 2.56 2.39 0.88
C VAL A 226 2.70 2.55 2.40
N ASP A 227 2.91 1.45 3.14
CA ASP A 227 3.04 1.36 4.61
C ASP A 227 4.49 1.37 5.09
N ASP A 228 5.46 1.02 4.25
CA ASP A 228 6.88 0.91 4.60
C ASP A 228 7.63 2.21 4.28
N THR A 229 8.61 2.57 5.09
CA THR A 229 9.39 3.81 4.94
C THR A 229 10.88 3.55 5.10
N PHE A 230 11.67 4.41 4.45
CA PHE A 230 13.10 4.51 4.64
C PHE A 230 13.43 5.95 5.03
N VAL A 231 14.13 6.12 6.14
CA VAL A 231 14.38 7.41 6.77
C VAL A 231 15.85 7.54 7.13
N ILE A 232 16.42 8.72 6.89
CA ILE A 232 17.71 9.13 7.44
C ILE A 232 17.47 10.29 8.39
N ILE A 233 17.91 10.13 9.64
CA ILE A 233 17.68 11.10 10.71
C ILE A 233 18.86 11.09 11.69
N LYS A 234 19.06 12.19 12.42
CA LYS A 234 19.99 12.24 13.54
C LYS A 234 19.60 11.25 14.63
N ARG A 235 20.57 10.46 15.11
CA ARG A 235 20.35 9.44 16.14
C ARG A 235 19.78 10.02 17.43
N SER A 236 20.20 11.23 17.80
CA SER A 236 19.72 11.95 18.99
C SER A 236 18.22 12.25 18.95
N HIS A 237 17.63 12.36 17.76
CA HIS A 237 16.24 12.77 17.60
C HIS A 237 15.30 11.60 17.27
N LEU A 238 15.83 10.40 17.07
CA LEU A 238 15.07 9.24 16.62
C LEU A 238 13.87 8.90 17.52
N GLN A 239 14.08 8.87 18.85
CA GLN A 239 13.01 8.53 19.79
C GLN A 239 11.91 9.59 19.85
N ALA A 240 12.30 10.87 19.83
CA ALA A 240 11.35 11.98 19.80
C ALA A 240 10.53 11.98 18.51
N PHE A 241 11.18 11.72 17.37
CA PHE A 241 10.53 11.61 16.07
C PHE A 241 9.54 10.44 16.02
N ARG A 242 9.92 9.27 16.54
CA ARG A 242 9.01 8.12 16.68
C ARG A 242 7.81 8.44 17.56
N ALA A 243 8.03 9.12 18.70
CA ALA A 243 6.97 9.53 19.59
C ALA A 243 5.98 10.47 18.88
N LEU A 244 6.50 11.44 18.12
CA LEU A 244 5.70 12.36 17.31
C LEU A 244 4.88 11.63 16.24
N LEU A 245 5.51 10.73 15.45
CA LEU A 245 4.81 9.93 14.43
C LEU A 245 3.59 9.20 15.01
N ASN A 246 3.76 8.57 16.18
CA ASN A 246 2.72 7.80 16.85
C ASN A 246 1.70 8.66 17.62
N SER A 247 1.95 9.96 17.82
CA SER A 247 1.03 10.87 18.50
C SER A 247 0.08 11.61 17.57
N ILE A 248 0.41 11.77 16.28
CA ILE A 248 -0.41 12.56 15.34
C ILE A 248 -1.81 11.95 15.18
N PHE A 249 -1.87 10.66 14.84
CA PHE A 249 -3.13 9.93 14.69
C PHE A 249 -3.08 8.68 15.57
N PRO A 250 -3.77 8.66 16.73
CA PRO A 250 -3.65 7.57 17.72
C PRO A 250 -3.90 6.17 17.18
N ASP A 251 -4.78 6.00 16.19
CA ASP A 251 -5.04 4.70 15.58
C ASP A 251 -3.95 4.25 14.59
N ILE A 252 -3.14 5.17 14.06
CA ILE A 252 -2.08 4.89 13.09
C ILE A 252 -0.75 4.82 13.83
N GLN A 253 -0.29 3.60 14.04
CA GLN A 253 0.93 3.32 14.79
C GLN A 253 2.01 2.75 13.88
N PHE A 254 3.26 3.10 14.16
CA PHE A 254 4.45 2.69 13.42
C PHE A 254 5.33 1.76 14.25
N THR A 255 5.77 0.65 13.65
CA THR A 255 6.95 -0.08 14.14
C THR A 255 8.22 0.63 13.71
N MET A 256 9.35 0.27 14.32
CA MET A 256 10.65 0.85 14.00
C MET A 256 11.71 -0.25 13.90
N GLU A 257 12.49 -0.24 12.83
CA GLU A 257 13.67 -1.10 12.62
C GLU A 257 14.87 -0.21 12.31
N GLU A 258 15.84 -0.18 13.21
CA GLU A 258 17.11 0.53 12.98
C GLU A 258 18.07 -0.31 12.14
N GLU A 259 18.98 0.36 11.43
CA GLU A 259 20.07 -0.31 10.73
C GLU A 259 20.88 -1.23 11.67
N VAL A 260 21.28 -2.39 11.15
CA VAL A 260 22.15 -3.34 11.84
C VAL A 260 23.41 -3.50 11.01
N ASN A 261 24.59 -3.34 11.60
CA ASN A 261 25.87 -3.39 10.88
C ASN A 261 25.91 -2.42 9.68
N ASN A 262 25.40 -1.19 9.86
CA ASN A 262 25.30 -0.17 8.81
C ASN A 262 24.43 -0.58 7.62
N GLN A 263 23.52 -1.53 7.81
CA GLN A 263 22.69 -2.09 6.76
C GLN A 263 21.21 -2.00 7.11
N LEU A 264 20.39 -1.58 6.14
CA LEU A 264 18.94 -1.57 6.26
C LEU A 264 18.28 -1.97 4.92
N PRO A 265 17.39 -2.96 4.90
CA PRO A 265 16.66 -3.33 3.69
C PRO A 265 15.46 -2.41 3.42
N PHE A 266 15.21 -2.08 2.15
CA PHE A 266 14.00 -1.38 1.71
C PHE A 266 13.68 -1.71 0.25
N LEU A 267 12.43 -2.04 -0.09
CA LEU A 267 11.99 -2.38 -1.46
C LEU A 267 12.88 -3.39 -2.21
N ASP A 268 13.23 -4.49 -1.53
CA ASP A 268 14.13 -5.53 -2.04
C ASP A 268 15.56 -5.04 -2.38
N VAL A 269 15.95 -3.86 -1.90
CA VAL A 269 17.30 -3.30 -1.94
C VAL A 269 17.92 -3.41 -0.55
N GLN A 270 19.16 -3.87 -0.49
CA GLN A 270 19.98 -3.80 0.71
C GLN A 270 20.77 -2.50 0.64
N VAL A 271 20.43 -1.54 1.50
CA VAL A 271 21.16 -0.28 1.63
C VAL A 271 22.27 -0.49 2.65
N THR A 272 23.50 -0.08 2.32
CA THR A 272 24.67 -0.17 3.20
C THR A 272 25.34 1.19 3.28
N LYS A 273 25.47 1.73 4.49
CA LYS A 273 26.27 2.93 4.78
C LYS A 273 27.75 2.55 4.82
N LEU A 274 28.55 3.18 3.95
CA LEU A 274 29.99 3.00 3.87
C LEU A 274 30.72 3.89 4.90
N ALA A 275 32.00 3.59 5.14
CA ALA A 275 32.82 4.33 6.09
C ALA A 275 33.04 5.81 5.70
N ASP A 276 32.98 6.12 4.40
CA ASP A 276 33.06 7.49 3.87
C ASP A 276 31.70 8.20 3.83
N GLY A 277 30.67 7.63 4.47
CA GLY A 277 29.30 8.16 4.51
C GLY A 277 28.46 7.85 3.27
N LYS A 278 29.06 7.41 2.16
CA LYS A 278 28.30 7.09 0.94
C LYS A 278 27.42 5.85 1.10
N ILE A 279 26.43 5.75 0.23
CA ILE A 279 25.52 4.61 0.19
C ILE A 279 25.93 3.62 -0.90
N ARG A 280 26.08 2.36 -0.50
CA ARG A 280 26.19 1.19 -1.38
C ARG A 280 24.86 0.44 -1.39
N THR A 281 24.41 0.01 -2.57
CA THR A 281 23.19 -0.78 -2.72
C THR A 281 23.46 -2.13 -3.37
N THR A 282 22.76 -3.17 -2.91
CA THR A 282 22.76 -4.51 -3.51
C THR A 282 21.36 -5.13 -3.45
N VAL A 283 21.17 -6.33 -4.00
CA VAL A 283 19.87 -7.03 -3.95
C VAL A 283 19.63 -7.64 -2.56
N TYR A 284 18.57 -7.20 -1.89
CA TYR A 284 18.13 -7.81 -0.63
C TYR A 284 17.29 -9.07 -0.88
N ARG A 285 17.49 -10.07 -0.01
CA ARG A 285 16.70 -11.30 0.03
C ARG A 285 16.37 -11.63 1.47
N LYS A 286 15.08 -11.80 1.78
CA LYS A 286 14.63 -12.21 3.11
C LYS A 286 15.21 -13.57 3.51
N ALA A 287 15.44 -13.77 4.80
CA ALA A 287 15.95 -15.03 5.36
C ALA A 287 15.07 -16.26 5.02
N THR A 288 13.78 -16.05 4.75
CA THR A 288 12.83 -17.09 4.33
C THR A 288 12.89 -17.44 2.84
N ASN A 289 13.81 -16.87 2.08
CA ASN A 289 13.98 -17.17 0.67
C ASN A 289 14.48 -18.61 0.46
N THR A 290 13.63 -19.45 -0.14
CA THR A 290 13.91 -20.88 -0.38
C THR A 290 14.76 -21.15 -1.62
N ARG A 291 15.15 -20.11 -2.36
CA ARG A 291 15.84 -20.18 -3.67
C ARG A 291 15.08 -20.99 -4.73
N ARG A 292 13.77 -21.17 -4.55
CA ARG A 292 12.89 -21.81 -5.53
C ARG A 292 12.29 -20.74 -6.43
N ILE A 293 12.53 -20.88 -7.73
CA ILE A 293 11.90 -20.07 -8.76
C ILE A 293 11.10 -20.98 -9.70
N LEU A 294 10.56 -20.41 -10.78
CA LEU A 294 9.85 -21.16 -11.80
C LEU A 294 10.74 -22.24 -12.40
N HIS A 295 10.55 -23.52 -12.08
CA HIS A 295 11.42 -24.58 -12.59
C HIS A 295 11.38 -24.68 -14.13
N PHE A 296 12.52 -24.90 -14.79
CA PHE A 296 12.63 -24.90 -16.26
C PHE A 296 11.74 -25.97 -16.92
N ARG A 297 11.57 -27.13 -16.28
CA ARG A 297 10.70 -28.22 -16.78
C ARG A 297 9.22 -28.05 -16.46
N SER A 298 8.82 -26.99 -15.78
CA SER A 298 7.40 -26.75 -15.50
C SER A 298 6.60 -26.51 -16.78
N ASN A 299 5.30 -26.83 -16.76
CA ASN A 299 4.37 -26.66 -17.87
C ASN A 299 3.92 -25.18 -18.05
N HIS A 300 4.87 -24.26 -17.95
CA HIS A 300 4.63 -22.83 -18.17
C HIS A 300 5.17 -22.41 -19.54
N PRO A 301 4.53 -21.42 -20.19
CA PRO A 301 5.02 -20.86 -21.45
C PRO A 301 6.48 -20.42 -21.36
N VAL A 302 7.23 -20.65 -22.44
CA VAL A 302 8.66 -20.27 -22.52
C VAL A 302 8.86 -18.78 -22.28
N GLY A 303 7.89 -17.94 -22.66
CA GLY A 303 7.91 -16.50 -22.38
C GLY A 303 8.04 -16.18 -20.88
N HIS A 304 7.35 -16.91 -20.01
CA HIS A 304 7.45 -16.71 -18.56
C HIS A 304 8.83 -17.12 -18.01
N LYS A 305 9.40 -18.20 -18.56
CA LYS A 305 10.76 -18.65 -18.20
C LYS A 305 11.81 -17.61 -18.62
N ARG A 306 11.69 -17.03 -19.82
CA ARG A 306 12.54 -15.92 -20.28
C ARG A 306 12.36 -14.67 -19.42
N SER A 307 11.12 -14.33 -19.09
CA SER A 307 10.82 -13.19 -18.23
C SER A 307 11.46 -13.34 -16.85
N CYS A 308 11.39 -14.54 -16.26
CA CYS A 308 12.04 -14.80 -14.97
C CYS A 308 13.54 -14.51 -15.01
N VAL A 309 14.25 -14.99 -16.06
CA VAL A 309 15.68 -14.69 -16.27
C VAL A 309 15.90 -13.19 -16.41
N ARG A 310 15.21 -12.54 -17.35
CA ARG A 310 15.38 -11.11 -17.65
C ARG A 310 15.12 -10.24 -16.43
N THR A 311 14.02 -10.46 -15.72
CA THR A 311 13.63 -9.64 -14.57
C THR A 311 14.64 -9.77 -13.41
N LEU A 312 15.15 -10.98 -13.12
CA LEU A 312 16.14 -11.12 -12.05
C LEU A 312 17.50 -10.54 -12.42
N PHE A 313 17.98 -10.76 -13.65
CA PHE A 313 19.24 -10.17 -14.10
C PHE A 313 19.16 -8.64 -14.27
N GLN A 314 17.98 -8.09 -14.59
CA GLN A 314 17.79 -6.63 -14.61
C GLN A 314 18.09 -5.99 -13.25
N ARG A 315 17.81 -6.69 -12.14
CA ARG A 315 18.10 -6.20 -10.79
C ARG A 315 19.58 -6.07 -10.50
N VAL A 316 20.45 -6.81 -11.21
CA VAL A 316 21.90 -6.59 -11.16
C VAL A 316 22.22 -5.15 -11.54
N GLN A 317 21.61 -4.65 -12.62
CA GLN A 317 21.90 -3.30 -13.12
C GLN A 317 21.18 -2.22 -12.33
N THR A 318 19.96 -2.47 -11.87
CA THR A 318 19.20 -1.45 -11.16
C THR A 318 19.58 -1.37 -9.67
N HIS A 319 19.70 -2.49 -8.97
CA HIS A 319 19.88 -2.49 -7.51
C HIS A 319 21.34 -2.43 -7.05
N CYS A 320 22.31 -2.88 -7.87
CA CYS A 320 23.71 -2.92 -7.45
C CYS A 320 24.45 -1.64 -7.88
N SER A 321 24.98 -0.90 -6.89
CA SER A 321 25.66 0.38 -7.13
C SER A 321 27.09 0.26 -7.64
N ASP A 322 27.75 -0.89 -7.44
CA ASP A 322 29.15 -1.11 -7.80
C ASP A 322 29.39 -2.46 -8.50
N ASP A 323 30.56 -2.55 -9.15
CA ASP A 323 30.93 -3.72 -9.96
C ASP A 323 31.11 -4.99 -9.13
N SER A 324 31.55 -4.88 -7.86
CA SER A 324 31.66 -6.05 -6.97
C SER A 324 30.29 -6.65 -6.70
N GLY A 325 29.32 -5.83 -6.31
CA GLY A 325 27.94 -6.23 -6.05
C GLY A 325 27.29 -6.78 -7.32
N LYS A 326 27.54 -6.17 -8.48
CA LYS A 326 27.06 -6.70 -9.77
C LYS A 326 27.62 -8.09 -10.07
N LYS A 327 28.91 -8.30 -9.81
CA LYS A 327 29.58 -9.60 -10.03
C LYS A 327 29.07 -10.67 -9.08
N GLU A 328 28.93 -10.33 -7.80
CA GLU A 328 28.38 -11.23 -6.77
C GLU A 328 26.95 -11.65 -7.09
N GLU A 329 26.09 -10.69 -7.45
CA GLU A 329 24.70 -10.94 -7.80
C GLU A 329 24.57 -11.77 -9.08
N THR A 330 25.38 -11.46 -10.10
CA THR A 330 25.44 -12.24 -11.35
C THR A 330 25.80 -13.69 -11.06
N LYS A 331 26.86 -13.93 -10.27
CA LYS A 331 27.28 -15.28 -9.87
C LYS A 331 26.18 -16.01 -9.12
N TYR A 332 25.51 -15.33 -8.20
CA TYR A 332 24.38 -15.89 -7.47
C TYR A 332 23.24 -16.30 -8.42
N LEU A 333 22.88 -15.46 -9.39
CA LEU A 333 21.77 -15.73 -10.31
C LEU A 333 22.06 -16.90 -11.24
N HIS A 334 23.28 -17.05 -11.75
CA HIS A 334 23.65 -18.24 -12.53
C HIS A 334 23.46 -19.52 -11.70
N ALA A 335 23.98 -19.56 -10.47
CA ALA A 335 23.80 -20.71 -9.57
C ALA A 335 22.33 -20.97 -9.24
N LEU A 336 21.52 -19.91 -9.04
CA LEU A 336 20.08 -20.02 -8.80
C LEU A 336 19.36 -20.67 -9.97
N PHE A 337 19.60 -20.21 -11.19
CA PHE A 337 18.92 -20.72 -12.38
C PHE A 337 19.36 -22.16 -12.71
N GLU A 338 20.65 -22.46 -12.56
CA GLU A 338 21.18 -23.82 -12.70
C GLU A 338 20.49 -24.79 -11.73
N ALA A 339 20.40 -24.43 -10.45
CA ALA A 339 19.72 -25.24 -9.43
C ALA A 339 18.21 -25.42 -9.71
N ASN A 340 17.61 -24.56 -10.54
CA ASN A 340 16.20 -24.65 -10.97
C ASN A 340 16.05 -25.22 -12.40
N GLY A 341 17.10 -25.86 -12.92
CA GLY A 341 17.09 -26.66 -14.14
C GLY A 341 17.21 -25.86 -15.45
N TYR A 342 17.59 -24.58 -15.40
CA TYR A 342 17.72 -23.76 -16.60
C TYR A 342 19.04 -24.05 -17.33
N PRO A 343 19.01 -24.36 -18.64
CA PRO A 343 20.23 -24.51 -19.43
C PRO A 343 20.97 -23.18 -19.55
N GLU A 344 22.30 -23.21 -19.43
CA GLU A 344 23.14 -22.01 -19.56
C GLU A 344 22.98 -21.33 -20.93
N SER A 345 22.79 -22.12 -22.00
CA SER A 345 22.49 -21.59 -23.35
C SER A 345 21.19 -20.77 -23.39
N PHE A 346 20.19 -21.16 -22.61
CA PHE A 346 18.92 -20.44 -22.49
C PHE A 346 19.10 -19.13 -21.73
N ILE A 347 19.83 -19.15 -20.61
CA ILE A 347 20.14 -17.95 -19.82
C ILE A 347 20.88 -16.93 -20.71
N ARG A 348 21.97 -17.35 -21.37
CA ARG A 348 22.73 -16.47 -22.28
C ARG A 348 21.88 -15.86 -23.39
N LYS A 349 20.95 -16.64 -23.97
CA LYS A 349 20.04 -16.14 -25.01
C LYS A 349 19.03 -15.11 -24.47
N CYS A 350 18.71 -15.14 -23.17
CA CYS A 350 17.80 -14.17 -22.57
C CYS A 350 18.48 -12.83 -22.24
N LEU A 351 19.81 -12.83 -22.08
CA LEU A 351 20.63 -11.66 -21.72
C LEU A 351 21.26 -10.95 -22.92
N ARG A 352 21.14 -11.54 -24.11
CA ARG A 352 21.30 -10.82 -25.39
C ARG A 352 20.03 -10.05 -25.68
#